data_AF-A0A653ZJ09-F1
#
_entry.id   AF-A0A653ZJ09-F1
#
_cell.length_a   1.000
_cell.length_b   1.000
_cell.length_c   1.000
_cell.angle_alpha   90.00
_cell.angle_beta   90.00
_cell.angle_gamma   90.00
#
_symmetry.space_group_name_H-M   'P 1'
#
loop_
_entity.id
_entity.type
_entity.pdbx_description
1 polymer ?
#
loop_
_entity_poly.entity_id
_entity_poly.type
_entity_poly.pdbx_seq_one_letter_code
_entity_poly.pdbx_strand_id
1 'polypeptide(L)'
;MSLFRFLSPAHAYRDLRDYVAKREQPHRLLFLIISVGITSLLIAGFVKDSFFERAYKRDIQYVEDWRLDRTDEEIIARQAVMKVERDKLIADYKARQEKRQAEFKRLDDKLNSWGI
;
A
#
# COMPACT_ATOMS: atom_id res chain seq x y z
N MET A 1 -3.89 -38.47 -19.71
CA MET A 1 -3.71 -37.02 -19.47
C MET A 1 -4.48 -36.63 -18.21
N SER A 2 -3.85 -36.15 -17.13
CA SER A 2 -4.63 -35.66 -15.97
C SER A 2 -4.05 -34.37 -15.37
N LEU A 3 -4.05 -33.30 -16.16
CA LEU A 3 -3.71 -31.96 -15.68
C LEU A 3 -4.63 -31.53 -14.52
N PHE A 4 -5.91 -31.90 -14.60
CA PHE A 4 -6.90 -31.65 -13.54
C PHE A 4 -6.63 -32.36 -12.21
N ARG A 5 -5.82 -33.44 -12.21
CA ARG A 5 -5.42 -34.11 -10.96
C ARG A 5 -4.46 -33.24 -10.14
N PHE A 6 -3.60 -32.47 -10.80
CA PHE A 6 -2.64 -31.55 -10.15
C PHE A 6 -3.29 -30.25 -9.68
N LEU A 7 -4.43 -29.86 -10.27
CA LEU A 7 -5.17 -28.65 -9.92
C LEU A 7 -6.27 -28.89 -8.86
N SER A 8 -6.40 -30.12 -8.35
CA SER A 8 -7.46 -30.47 -7.41
C SER A 8 -7.09 -30.08 -5.97
N PRO A 9 -7.87 -29.19 -5.30
CA PRO A 9 -7.62 -28.81 -3.91
C PRO A 9 -7.74 -30.00 -2.95
N ALA A 10 -8.64 -30.94 -3.25
CA ALA A 10 -8.86 -32.13 -2.43
C ALA A 10 -7.65 -33.06 -2.45
N HIS A 11 -6.92 -33.14 -3.57
CA HIS A 11 -5.67 -33.89 -3.65
C HIS A 11 -4.54 -33.19 -2.91
N ALA A 12 -4.42 -31.86 -3.04
CA ALA A 12 -3.40 -31.09 -2.33
C ALA A 12 -3.55 -31.22 -0.79
N TYR A 13 -4.78 -31.19 -0.27
CA TYR A 13 -5.02 -31.39 1.16
C TYR A 13 -4.64 -32.79 1.64
N ARG A 14 -4.99 -33.83 0.85
CA ARG A 14 -4.63 -35.22 1.17
C ARG A 14 -3.11 -35.43 1.16
N ASP A 15 -2.44 -34.86 0.17
CA ASP A 15 -0.98 -34.89 0.07
C ASP A 15 -0.30 -34.18 1.26
N LEU A 16 -0.80 -32.99 1.64
CA LEU A 16 -0.31 -32.28 2.83
C LEU A 16 -0.51 -33.09 4.12
N ARG A 17 -1.67 -33.73 4.29
CA ARG A 17 -1.95 -34.59 5.44
C ARG A 17 -0.97 -35.77 5.48
N ASP A 18 -0.75 -36.44 4.35
CA ASP A 18 0.15 -37.58 4.25
C ASP A 18 1.62 -37.17 4.47
N TYR A 19 1.99 -35.97 4.01
CA TYR A 19 3.30 -35.34 4.23
C TYR A 19 3.57 -35.13 5.73
N VAL A 20 2.57 -34.64 6.48
CA VAL A 20 2.68 -34.39 7.93
C VAL A 20 2.59 -35.68 8.75
N ALA A 21 1.79 -36.67 8.30
CA ALA A 21 1.60 -37.93 9.01
C ALA A 21 2.85 -38.84 8.97
N LYS A 22 3.66 -38.76 7.91
CA LYS A 22 4.90 -39.54 7.77
C LYS A 22 6.04 -38.95 8.60
N ARG A 23 6.39 -39.61 9.71
CA ARG A 23 7.43 -39.19 10.69
C ARG A 23 8.88 -39.48 10.28
N GLU A 24 9.15 -39.79 9.02
CA GLU A 24 10.46 -40.33 8.60
C GLU A 24 11.63 -39.35 8.74
N GLN A 25 11.38 -38.03 8.80
CA GLN A 25 12.44 -37.02 8.95
C GLN A 25 12.03 -35.89 9.91
N PRO A 26 12.80 -35.64 10.99
CA PRO A 26 12.46 -34.62 11.99
C PRO A 26 12.50 -33.18 11.44
N HIS A 27 13.34 -32.90 10.45
CA HIS A 27 13.53 -31.54 9.92
C HIS A 27 12.51 -31.13 8.85
N ARG A 28 11.74 -32.08 8.32
CA ARG A 28 10.82 -31.87 7.21
C ARG A 28 9.71 -30.87 7.54
N LEU A 29 9.16 -30.95 8.76
CA LEU A 29 8.15 -30.02 9.26
C LEU A 29 8.72 -28.60 9.41
N LEU A 30 9.98 -28.47 9.82
CA LEU A 30 10.63 -27.17 9.94
C LEU A 30 10.72 -26.48 8.57
N PHE A 31 11.15 -27.19 7.53
CA PHE A 31 11.21 -26.63 6.17
C PHE A 31 9.83 -26.26 5.62
N LEU A 32 8.80 -27.07 5.91
CA LEU A 32 7.42 -26.75 5.54
C LEU A 32 6.96 -25.44 6.21
N ILE A 33 7.18 -25.32 7.52
CA ILE A 33 6.81 -24.12 8.29
C ILE A 33 7.57 -22.90 7.76
N ILE A 34 8.87 -23.02 7.49
CA ILE A 34 9.68 -21.92 6.94
C ILE A 34 9.18 -21.50 5.55
N SER A 35 8.89 -22.46 4.67
CA SER A 35 8.41 -22.18 3.32
C SER A 35 7.05 -21.45 3.34
N VAL A 36 6.10 -21.98 4.10
CA VAL A 36 4.77 -21.36 4.27
C VAL A 36 4.92 -19.99 4.95
N GLY A 37 5.80 -19.89 5.95
CA GLY A 37 6.06 -18.66 6.70
C GLY A 37 6.63 -17.55 5.84
N ILE A 38 7.70 -17.81 5.06
CA ILE A 38 8.30 -16.83 4.14
C ILE A 38 7.28 -16.41 3.09
N THR A 39 6.56 -17.36 2.49
CA THR A 39 5.55 -17.05 1.46
C THR A 39 4.44 -16.18 2.03
N SER A 40 3.94 -16.53 3.21
CA SER A 40 2.89 -15.76 3.89
C SER A 40 3.38 -14.38 4.30
N LEU A 41 4.64 -14.25 4.73
CA LEU A 41 5.25 -12.97 5.10
C LEU A 41 5.38 -12.04 3.89
N LEU A 42 5.78 -12.56 2.73
CA LEU A 42 5.82 -11.77 1.49
C LEU A 42 4.41 -11.31 1.10
N ILE A 43 3.43 -12.22 1.08
CA ILE A 43 2.03 -11.88 0.79
C ILE A 43 1.51 -10.83 1.78
N ALA A 44 1.76 -11.00 3.08
CA ALA A 44 1.35 -10.05 4.10
C ALA A 44 1.99 -8.66 3.92
N GLY A 45 3.27 -8.62 3.51
CA GLY A 45 3.96 -7.38 3.16
C GLY A 45 3.25 -6.64 2.02
N PHE A 46 2.94 -7.36 0.93
CA PHE A 46 2.18 -6.79 -0.18
C PHE A 46 0.76 -6.39 0.23
N VAL A 47 0.05 -7.20 1.01
CA VAL A 47 -1.32 -6.88 1.45
C VAL A 47 -1.32 -5.62 2.33
N LYS A 48 -0.35 -5.48 3.24
CA LYS A 48 -0.20 -4.30 4.08
C LYS A 48 0.12 -3.05 3.25
N ASP A 49 0.96 -3.18 2.22
CA ASP A 49 1.37 -2.07 1.36
C ASP A 49 0.38 -1.77 0.22
N SER A 50 -0.51 -2.71 -0.09
CA SER A 50 -1.48 -2.60 -1.20
C SER A 50 -2.59 -1.57 -0.98
N PHE A 51 -2.46 -0.67 -0.01
CA PHE A 51 -3.32 0.51 0.09
C PHE A 51 -2.93 1.52 -0.99
N PHE A 52 -3.39 1.26 -2.22
CA PHE A 52 -3.31 2.23 -3.29
C PHE A 52 -4.26 3.38 -2.96
N GLU A 53 -3.72 4.58 -2.70
CA GLU A 53 -4.50 5.82 -2.75
C GLU A 53 -5.29 5.80 -4.06
N ARG A 54 -6.64 5.86 -3.98
CA ARG A 54 -7.52 5.85 -5.15
C ARG A 54 -6.90 6.76 -6.21
N ALA A 55 -6.67 6.22 -7.40
CA ALA A 55 -6.08 6.97 -8.51
C ALA A 55 -6.74 8.34 -8.55
N TYR A 56 -5.94 9.39 -8.33
CA TYR A 56 -6.41 10.76 -8.22
C TYR A 56 -7.23 11.07 -9.49
N LYS A 57 -8.56 11.05 -9.36
CA LYS A 57 -9.45 11.53 -10.40
C LYS A 57 -9.34 13.03 -10.36
N ARG A 58 -8.49 13.53 -11.25
CA ARG A 58 -8.27 14.95 -11.43
C ARG A 58 -9.52 15.51 -12.10
N ASP A 59 -10.41 16.09 -11.31
CA ASP A 59 -11.53 16.87 -11.84
C ASP A 59 -10.94 18.20 -12.32
N ILE A 60 -10.34 18.18 -13.52
CA ILE A 60 -9.70 19.36 -14.11
C ILE A 60 -10.79 20.19 -14.76
N GLN A 61 -11.26 21.21 -14.06
CA GLN A 61 -11.94 22.31 -14.71
C GLN A 61 -10.89 23.15 -15.47
N TYR A 62 -10.74 22.90 -16.77
CA TYR A 62 -9.76 23.62 -17.62
C TYR A 62 -10.12 25.09 -17.80
N VAL A 63 -11.42 25.39 -17.78
CA VAL A 63 -11.96 26.75 -17.90
C VAL A 63 -13.10 26.85 -16.90
N GLU A 64 -12.94 27.72 -15.91
CA GLU A 64 -14.05 28.14 -15.05
C GLU A 64 -14.90 29.15 -15.82
N ASP A 65 -16.20 28.88 -15.95
CA ASP A 65 -17.15 29.81 -16.56
C ASP A 65 -17.41 30.96 -15.58
N TRP A 66 -16.98 32.15 -15.97
CA TRP A 66 -17.16 33.36 -15.19
C TRP A 66 -18.29 34.20 -15.76
N ARG A 67 -19.17 34.65 -14.86
CA ARG A 67 -20.16 35.69 -15.16
C ARG A 67 -19.47 36.96 -15.63
N LEU A 68 -19.92 37.51 -16.75
CA LEU A 68 -19.38 38.75 -17.33
C LEU A 68 -19.70 39.98 -16.47
N ASP A 69 -20.73 39.89 -15.64
CA ASP A 69 -21.26 40.96 -14.78
C ASP A 69 -20.73 40.92 -13.34
N ARG A 70 -19.68 40.12 -13.07
CA ARG A 70 -19.05 40.03 -11.74
C ARG A 70 -18.41 41.35 -11.31
N THR A 71 -18.51 41.68 -10.02
CA THR A 71 -17.85 42.85 -9.45
C THR A 71 -16.48 42.52 -8.84
N ASP A 72 -15.60 43.51 -8.69
CA ASP A 72 -14.27 43.31 -8.10
C ASP A 72 -14.33 42.80 -6.64
N GLU A 73 -15.36 43.20 -5.90
CA GLU A 73 -15.61 42.72 -4.54
C GLU A 73 -15.92 41.21 -4.50
N GLU A 74 -16.72 40.73 -5.46
CA GLU A 74 -17.02 39.31 -5.62
C GLU A 74 -15.78 38.49 -6.02
N ILE A 75 -14.88 39.07 -6.83
CA ILE A 75 -13.62 38.45 -7.21
C ILE A 75 -12.74 38.24 -5.97
N ILE A 76 -12.55 39.29 -5.15
CA ILE A 76 -11.70 39.23 -3.96
C ILE A 76 -12.28 38.26 -2.91
N ALA A 77 -13.59 38.29 -2.68
CA ALA A 77 -14.26 37.39 -1.74
C ALA A 77 -14.05 35.92 -2.15
N ARG A 78 -14.19 35.61 -3.45
CA ARG A 78 -14.00 34.24 -3.96
C ARG A 78 -12.54 33.81 -3.89
N GLN A 79 -11.60 34.68 -4.23
CA GLN A 79 -10.16 34.37 -4.13
C GLN A 79 -9.74 34.06 -2.69
N ALA A 80 -10.32 34.76 -1.71
CA ALA A 80 -10.06 34.48 -0.30
C ALA A 80 -10.50 33.06 0.08
N VAL A 81 -11.69 32.63 -0.37
CA VAL A 81 -12.19 31.27 -0.13
C VAL A 81 -11.30 30.22 -0.82
N MET A 82 -10.98 30.41 -2.09
CA MET A 82 -10.12 29.49 -2.85
C MET A 82 -8.73 29.36 -2.23
N LYS A 83 -8.17 30.46 -1.72
CA LYS A 83 -6.86 30.46 -1.06
C LYS A 83 -6.85 29.57 0.17
N VAL A 84 -7.90 29.63 0.99
CA VAL A 84 -8.02 28.80 2.21
C VAL A 84 -8.05 27.31 1.87
N GLU A 85 -8.80 26.92 0.85
CA GLU A 85 -8.87 25.52 0.41
C GLU A 85 -7.53 25.04 -0.15
N ARG A 86 -6.89 25.86 -0.99
CA ARG A 86 -5.57 25.54 -1.56
C ARG A 86 -4.50 25.39 -0.48
N ASP A 87 -4.48 26.30 0.51
CA ASP A 87 -3.49 26.28 1.57
C ASP A 87 -3.65 25.03 2.46
N LYS A 88 -4.89 24.57 2.72
CA LYS A 88 -5.17 23.29 3.39
C LYS A 88 -4.61 22.09 2.62
N LEU A 89 -4.89 22.02 1.31
CA LEU A 89 -4.40 20.92 0.47
C LEU A 89 -2.86 20.86 0.44
N ILE A 90 -2.20 22.02 0.36
CA ILE A 90 -0.74 22.12 0.40
C ILE A 90 -0.20 21.68 1.78
N ALA A 91 -0.84 22.11 2.87
CA ALA A 91 -0.44 21.75 4.23
C ALA A 91 -0.56 20.24 4.47
N ASP A 92 -1.68 19.63 4.07
CA ASP A 92 -1.89 18.18 4.19
C ASP A 92 -0.86 17.39 3.39
N TYR A 93 -0.56 17.83 2.17
CA TYR A 93 0.46 17.21 1.34
C TYR A 93 1.85 17.30 1.99
N LYS A 94 2.24 18.49 2.47
CA LYS A 94 3.52 18.69 3.16
C LYS A 94 3.61 17.84 4.43
N ALA A 95 2.56 17.79 5.24
CA ALA A 95 2.52 16.96 6.44
C ALA A 95 2.71 15.47 6.13
N ARG A 96 2.12 14.95 5.03
CA ARG A 96 2.36 13.56 4.58
C ARG A 96 3.80 13.35 4.13
N GLN A 97 4.39 14.30 3.41
CA GLN A 97 5.79 14.24 2.97
C GLN A 97 6.76 14.23 4.16
N GLU A 98 6.58 15.15 5.11
CA GLU A 98 7.42 15.27 6.31
C GLU A 98 7.34 14.03 7.19
N LYS A 99 6.14 13.46 7.37
CA LYS A 99 5.97 12.18 8.09
C LYS A 99 6.77 11.05 7.44
N ARG A 100 6.64 10.88 6.12
CA ARG A 100 7.40 9.87 5.38
C ARG A 100 8.90 10.09 5.48
N GLN A 101 9.37 11.32 5.27
CA GLN A 101 10.78 11.67 5.40
C GLN A 101 11.31 11.36 6.81
N ALA A 102 10.54 11.67 7.86
CA ALA A 102 10.92 11.37 9.24
C ALA A 102 10.97 9.86 9.52
N GLU A 103 10.03 9.07 8.97
CA GLU A 103 10.05 7.61 9.07
C GLU A 103 11.27 7.01 8.38
N PHE A 104 11.60 7.46 7.16
CA PHE A 104 12.79 7.00 6.46
C PHE A 104 14.08 7.45 7.15
N LYS A 105 14.15 8.68 7.66
CA LYS A 105 15.30 9.16 8.41
C LYS A 105 15.56 8.31 9.66
N ARG A 106 14.51 7.97 10.42
CA ARG A 106 14.64 7.08 11.59
C ARG A 106 15.13 5.69 11.23
N LEU A 107 14.75 5.19 10.05
CA LEU A 107 15.22 3.91 9.55
C LEU A 107 16.70 4.00 9.15
N ASP A 108 17.07 5.04 8.41
CA ASP A 108 18.44 5.33 7.98
C ASP A 108 19.39 5.48 9.19
N ASP A 109 19.01 6.27 10.19
CA ASP A 109 19.77 6.45 11.43
C ASP A 109 20.01 5.11 12.15
N LYS A 110 19.02 4.19 12.14
CA LYS A 110 19.16 2.85 12.73
C LYS A 110 20.08 1.95 11.92
N LEU A 111 19.96 1.96 10.60
CA LEU A 111 20.82 1.18 9.71
C LEU A 111 22.28 1.64 9.85
N ASN A 112 22.51 2.96 9.80
CA ASN A 112 23.82 3.56 10.07
C ASN A 112 24.39 3.15 11.43
N SER A 113 23.56 3.06 12.47
CA SER A 113 24.00 2.60 13.80
C SER A 113 24.44 1.13 13.82
N TRP A 114 23.95 0.33 12.88
CA TRP A 114 24.33 -1.08 12.68
C TRP A 114 25.47 -1.25 11.68
N GLY A 115 25.98 -0.17 11.08
CA GLY A 115 27.13 -0.17 10.16
C GLY A 115 26.81 -0.64 8.75
N ILE A 116 25.55 -0.56 8.32
CA ILE A 116 25.07 -0.88 6.96
C ILE A 116 24.21 0.28 6.48
#